data_AF-A0A3B1DEI1-F1
#
_entry.id   AF-A0A3B1DEI1-F1
#
_cell.length_a   1.000
_cell.length_b   1.000
_cell.length_c   1.000
_cell.angle_alpha   90.00
_cell.angle_beta   90.00
_cell.angle_gamma   90.00
#
_symmetry.space_group_name_H-M   'P 1'
#
loop_
_entity.id
_entity.type
_entity.pdbx_description
1 polymer ?
#
loop_
_entity_poly.entity_id
_entity_poly.type
_entity_poly.pdbx_seq_one_letter_code
_entity_poly.pdbx_strand_id
1 'polypeptide(L)'
;TVEATDVRCRQVIDIPPLKLEVTEHRAETKECPGCGCCNVANFPEEAKTSVQYGSRIKALLVYLNQYQLVPYDRTCELVKDLFSQTISQGTLYNWNKESFRNLESTEEQIRQAILASVVAHFDETGLRSEGKLHWLHAASTDRFTYYGFRKDLHKTFRHQQKRERKNGVARNNRNLKTCWIVCVISRRRYLRLWRIR
;
A
#
# COMPACT_ATOMS: atom_id res chain seq x y z
N THR A 1 49.09 -27.46 13.01
CA THR A 1 47.73 -27.02 13.42
C THR A 1 46.85 -28.24 13.47
N VAL A 2 46.10 -28.43 14.55
CA VAL A 2 45.18 -29.57 14.68
C VAL A 2 43.86 -29.22 14.02
N GLU A 3 43.35 -30.08 13.14
CA GLU A 3 42.08 -29.86 12.44
C GLU A 3 40.87 -30.21 13.31
N ALA A 4 39.81 -29.43 13.19
CA ALA A 4 38.57 -29.66 13.92
C ALA A 4 37.87 -30.94 13.43
N THR A 5 37.50 -31.81 14.35
CA THR A 5 36.91 -33.13 14.04
C THR A 5 35.39 -33.10 13.83
N ASP A 6 34.70 -32.08 14.36
CA ASP A 6 33.25 -31.86 14.21
C ASP A 6 32.94 -30.36 14.41
N VAL A 7 31.90 -29.86 13.74
CA VAL A 7 31.41 -28.48 13.90
C VAL A 7 29.91 -28.52 14.13
N ARG A 8 29.47 -28.01 15.29
CA ARG A 8 28.04 -27.91 15.64
C ARG A 8 27.58 -26.46 15.58
N CYS A 9 26.54 -26.21 14.81
CA CYS A 9 25.95 -24.87 14.68
C CYS A 9 24.74 -24.70 15.61
N ARG A 10 24.63 -23.50 16.20
CA ARG A 10 23.43 -22.97 16.87
C ARG A 10 23.20 -21.56 16.35
N GLN A 11 21.95 -21.20 16.11
CA GLN A 11 21.57 -19.89 15.61
C GLN A 11 20.66 -19.21 16.62
N VAL A 12 20.94 -17.94 16.87
CA VAL A 12 20.03 -17.03 17.58
C VAL A 12 19.55 -16.03 16.54
N ILE A 13 18.23 -15.88 16.41
CA ILE A 13 17.60 -14.93 15.50
C ILE A 13 17.03 -13.81 16.36
N ASP A 14 17.51 -12.60 16.14
CA ASP A 14 17.11 -11.42 16.90
C ASP A 14 16.88 -10.23 15.96
N ILE A 15 16.20 -9.20 16.46
CA ILE A 15 15.90 -7.97 15.74
C ILE A 15 17.15 -7.06 15.84
N PRO A 16 17.75 -6.65 14.71
CA PRO A 16 18.84 -5.70 14.75
C PRO A 16 18.34 -4.32 15.22
N PRO A 17 19.22 -3.42 15.69
CA PRO A 17 18.83 -2.06 16.04
C PRO A 17 18.08 -1.37 14.89
N LEU A 18 16.86 -0.94 15.14
CA LEU A 18 16.01 -0.25 14.16
C LEU A 18 16.42 1.21 14.07
N LYS A 19 16.86 1.66 12.88
CA LYS A 19 17.28 3.04 12.63
C LYS A 19 16.83 3.48 11.24
N LEU A 20 16.53 4.77 11.11
CA LEU A 20 16.35 5.41 9.80
C LEU A 20 17.66 6.01 9.34
N GLU A 21 18.02 5.74 8.10
CA GLU A 21 19.17 6.37 7.44
C GLU A 21 18.70 7.66 6.77
N VAL A 22 19.44 8.74 7.01
CA VAL A 22 19.16 10.06 6.44
C VAL A 22 20.34 10.48 5.57
N THR A 23 20.07 10.67 4.28
CA THR A 23 21.05 11.20 3.33
C THR A 23 20.73 12.67 3.07
N GLU A 24 21.62 13.56 3.46
CA GLU A 24 21.51 14.99 3.15
C GLU A 24 22.11 15.27 1.77
N HIS A 25 21.29 15.79 0.86
CA HIS A 25 21.76 16.32 -0.42
C HIS A 25 22.03 17.81 -0.27
N ARG A 26 23.16 18.29 -0.79
CA ARG A 26 23.53 19.70 -0.79
C ARG A 26 23.68 20.19 -2.23
N ALA A 27 23.00 21.29 -2.54
CA ALA A 27 23.15 21.99 -3.81
C ALA A 27 23.87 23.31 -3.56
N GLU A 28 24.98 23.54 -4.27
CA GLU A 28 25.69 24.81 -4.22
C GLU A 28 25.11 25.79 -5.24
N THR A 29 25.09 27.06 -4.86
CA THR A 29 24.77 28.18 -5.75
C THR A 29 26.04 29.01 -5.95
N LYS A 30 26.43 29.24 -7.20
CA LYS A 30 27.64 29.99 -7.55
C LYS A 30 27.31 31.10 -8.55
N GLU A 31 27.84 32.28 -8.30
CA GLU A 31 27.78 33.40 -9.22
C GLU A 31 29.00 33.38 -10.15
N CYS A 32 28.77 33.51 -11.45
CA CYS A 32 29.85 33.61 -12.41
C CYS A 32 30.48 35.02 -12.32
N PRO A 33 31.79 35.14 -12.02
CA PRO A 33 32.43 36.44 -11.86
C PRO A 33 32.50 37.25 -13.16
N GLY A 34 32.36 36.60 -14.33
CA GLY A 34 32.41 37.27 -15.63
C GLY A 34 31.05 37.81 -16.10
N CYS A 35 29.97 37.04 -15.97
CA CYS A 35 28.65 37.42 -16.50
C CYS A 35 27.62 37.74 -15.40
N GLY A 36 27.94 37.53 -14.12
CA GLY A 36 27.02 37.73 -13.00
C GLY A 36 25.90 36.69 -12.92
N CYS A 37 25.85 35.71 -13.82
CA CYS A 37 24.79 34.69 -13.79
C CYS A 37 24.93 33.77 -12.57
N CYS A 38 23.80 33.53 -11.91
CA CYS A 38 23.67 32.63 -10.77
C CYS A 38 23.38 31.21 -11.26
N ASN A 39 24.28 30.27 -10.96
CA ASN A 39 24.17 28.87 -11.31
C ASN A 39 23.86 28.06 -10.05
N VAL A 40 22.76 27.30 -10.06
CA VAL A 40 22.32 26.46 -8.95
C VAL A 40 22.45 25.00 -9.35
N ALA A 41 23.07 24.18 -8.51
CA ALA A 41 23.12 22.73 -8.72
C ALA A 41 21.72 22.11 -8.54
N ASN A 42 21.40 21.10 -9.36
CA ASN A 42 20.13 20.38 -9.24
C ASN A 42 20.18 19.32 -8.14
N PHE A 43 19.09 19.19 -7.39
CA PHE A 43 18.87 18.05 -6.49
C PHE A 43 18.50 16.78 -7.26
N PRO A 44 18.75 15.58 -6.71
CA PRO A 44 18.25 14.33 -7.29
C PRO A 44 16.72 14.27 -7.25
N GLU A 45 16.12 13.42 -8.09
CA GLU A 45 14.67 13.33 -8.24
C GLU A 45 13.94 12.95 -6.94
N GLU A 46 14.58 12.23 -6.03
CA GLU A 46 13.98 11.87 -4.74
C GLU A 46 13.95 13.03 -3.73
N ALA A 47 14.79 14.06 -3.91
CA ALA A 47 14.99 15.17 -2.96
C ALA A 47 14.30 16.47 -3.42
N LYS A 48 13.01 16.39 -3.77
CA LYS A 48 12.22 17.54 -4.28
C LYS A 48 11.88 18.62 -3.24
N THR A 49 11.95 18.28 -1.96
CA THR A 49 11.57 19.17 -0.84
C THR A 49 12.58 18.99 0.29
N SER A 50 12.55 19.88 1.29
CA SER A 50 13.49 19.89 2.41
C SER A 50 13.62 18.57 3.16
N VAL A 51 12.50 17.87 3.39
CA VAL A 51 12.48 16.53 3.99
C VAL A 51 11.57 15.63 3.16
N GLN A 52 12.08 14.47 2.77
CA GLN A 52 11.30 13.40 2.14
C GLN A 52 11.60 12.05 2.78
N TYR A 53 10.54 11.25 2.95
CA TYR A 53 10.66 9.88 3.41
C TYR A 53 10.89 8.94 2.22
N GLY A 54 11.83 8.00 2.37
CA GLY A 54 12.14 7.01 1.35
C GLY A 54 11.02 5.98 1.12
N SER A 55 11.09 5.26 0.00
CA SER A 55 10.09 4.25 -0.38
C SER A 55 9.94 3.12 0.63
N ARG A 56 11.03 2.71 1.30
CA ARG A 56 11.05 1.60 2.27
C ARG A 56 10.17 1.87 3.49
N ILE A 57 10.30 3.03 4.11
CA ILE A 57 9.48 3.40 5.28
C ILE A 57 8.02 3.62 4.85
N LYS A 58 7.77 4.25 3.70
CA LYS A 58 6.41 4.39 3.17
C LYS A 58 5.72 3.04 3.01
N ALA A 59 6.38 2.09 2.35
CA ALA A 59 5.85 0.75 2.13
C ALA A 59 5.58 0.00 3.44
N LEU A 60 6.51 0.08 4.41
CA LEU A 60 6.34 -0.53 5.73
C LEU A 60 5.08 0.00 6.45
N LEU A 61 4.89 1.32 6.46
CA LEU A 61 3.79 1.93 7.20
C LEU A 61 2.44 1.74 6.52
N VAL A 62 2.40 1.79 5.19
CA VAL A 62 1.21 1.39 4.42
C VAL A 62 0.86 -0.07 4.70
N TYR A 63 1.84 -0.96 4.74
CA TYR A 63 1.62 -2.38 5.07
C TYR A 63 1.08 -2.59 6.49
N LEU A 64 1.68 -1.95 7.50
CA LEU A 64 1.20 -2.04 8.88
C LEU A 64 -0.23 -1.52 9.02
N ASN A 65 -0.55 -0.41 8.34
CA ASN A 65 -1.86 0.20 8.44
C ASN A 65 -2.93 -0.58 7.65
N GLN A 66 -2.65 -0.99 6.41
CA GLN A 66 -3.65 -1.59 5.53
C GLN A 66 -3.74 -3.12 5.65
N TYR A 67 -2.62 -3.81 5.93
CA TYR A 67 -2.61 -5.27 6.00
C TYR A 67 -2.62 -5.79 7.44
N GLN A 68 -1.81 -5.18 8.33
CA GLN A 68 -1.84 -5.54 9.77
C GLN A 68 -2.95 -4.81 10.53
N LEU A 69 -3.71 -3.94 9.85
CA LEU A 69 -4.87 -3.23 10.38
C LEU A 69 -4.56 -2.37 11.61
N VAL A 70 -3.32 -1.88 11.71
CA VAL A 70 -2.92 -0.97 12.79
C VAL A 70 -3.54 0.40 12.54
N PRO A 71 -4.31 0.98 13.49
CA PRO A 71 -4.91 2.30 13.33
C PRO A 71 -3.88 3.40 13.02
N TYR A 72 -4.30 4.51 12.40
CA TYR A 72 -3.41 5.62 12.02
C TYR A 72 -2.57 6.12 13.20
N ASP A 73 -3.23 6.47 14.30
CA ASP A 73 -2.60 6.98 15.52
C ASP A 73 -1.55 6.02 16.06
N ARG A 74 -1.92 4.73 16.16
CA ARG A 74 -1.02 3.66 16.63
C ARG A 74 0.14 3.40 15.68
N THR A 75 -0.06 3.57 14.38
CA THR A 75 1.02 3.46 13.38
C THR A 75 2.01 4.60 13.53
N CYS A 76 1.53 5.84 13.73
CA CYS A 76 2.37 7.00 13.99
C CYS A 76 3.13 6.87 15.31
N GLU A 77 2.50 6.36 16.37
CA GLU A 77 3.13 6.06 17.66
C GLU A 77 4.23 5.01 17.52
N LEU A 78 3.96 3.91 16.81
CA LEU A 78 4.94 2.87 16.54
C LEU A 78 6.21 3.41 15.85
N VAL A 79 6.07 4.37 14.93
CA VAL A 79 7.24 5.01 14.30
C VAL A 79 8.05 5.79 15.32
N LYS A 80 7.38 6.51 16.21
CA LYS A 80 8.05 7.27 17.28
C LYS A 80 8.80 6.32 18.22
N ASP A 81 8.18 5.22 18.61
CA ASP A 81 8.75 4.27 19.56
C ASP A 81 9.93 3.48 18.97
N LEU A 82 9.82 3.03 17.71
CA LEU A 82 10.84 2.18 17.09
C LEU A 82 11.95 2.96 16.40
N PHE A 83 11.65 4.14 15.87
CA PHE A 83 12.58 4.91 15.03
C PHE A 83 12.88 6.31 15.58
N SER A 84 12.28 6.71 16.71
CA SER A 84 12.44 8.05 17.30
C SER A 84 12.08 9.20 16.36
N GLN A 85 11.24 8.93 15.34
CA GLN A 85 10.83 9.90 14.34
C GLN A 85 9.31 10.11 14.40
N THR A 86 8.86 11.35 14.20
CA THR A 86 7.42 11.67 14.20
C THR A 86 6.89 11.83 12.78
N ILE A 87 5.80 11.12 12.49
CA ILE A 87 5.06 11.24 11.22
C ILE A 87 3.61 11.60 11.54
N SER A 88 3.03 12.52 10.78
CA SER A 88 1.63 12.89 10.94
C SER A 88 0.69 11.84 10.32
N GLN A 89 -0.52 11.71 10.85
CA GLN A 89 -1.54 10.85 10.25
C GLN A 89 -1.88 11.28 8.81
N GLY A 90 -1.86 12.59 8.53
CA GLY A 90 -2.07 13.13 7.19
C GLY A 90 -1.02 12.67 6.18
N THR A 91 0.24 12.55 6.62
CA THR A 91 1.32 12.00 5.80
C THR A 91 1.06 10.54 5.46
N LEU A 92 0.71 9.71 6.46
CA LEU A 92 0.37 8.30 6.26
C LEU A 92 -0.86 8.14 5.35
N TYR A 93 -1.88 8.97 5.54
CA TYR A 93 -3.06 9.00 4.67
C TYR A 93 -2.69 9.30 3.21
N ASN A 94 -1.81 10.27 2.96
CA ASN A 94 -1.35 10.60 1.62
C ASN A 94 -0.61 9.42 0.97
N TRP A 95 0.19 8.68 1.72
CA TRP A 95 0.85 7.47 1.22
C TRP A 95 -0.12 6.33 0.93
N ASN A 96 -1.12 6.11 1.78
CA ASN A 96 -2.20 5.16 1.48
C ASN A 96 -2.94 5.55 0.20
N LYS A 97 -3.22 6.85 0.01
CA LYS A 97 -3.87 7.36 -1.21
C LYS A 97 -3.00 7.22 -2.46
N GLU A 98 -1.69 7.39 -2.33
CA GLU A 98 -0.73 7.12 -3.41
C GLU A 98 -0.68 5.63 -3.75
N SER A 99 -0.57 4.76 -2.74
CA SER A 99 -0.60 3.31 -2.92
C SER A 99 -1.91 2.85 -3.57
N PHE A 100 -3.04 3.41 -3.15
CA PHE A 100 -4.35 3.14 -3.77
C PHE A 100 -4.35 3.46 -5.26
N ARG A 101 -3.84 4.65 -5.65
CA ARG A 101 -3.73 5.04 -7.06
C ARG A 101 -2.83 4.10 -7.85
N ASN A 102 -1.70 3.69 -7.27
CA ASN A 102 -0.76 2.78 -7.93
C ASN A 102 -1.33 1.36 -8.12
N LEU A 103 -2.33 0.97 -7.31
CA LEU A 103 -2.98 -0.34 -7.38
C LEU A 103 -4.21 -0.37 -8.29
N GLU A 104 -4.65 0.75 -8.87
CA GLU A 104 -5.86 0.84 -9.70
C GLU A 104 -5.86 -0.19 -10.85
N SER A 105 -4.74 -0.33 -11.56
CA SER A 105 -4.62 -1.30 -12.64
C SER A 105 -4.67 -2.76 -12.16
N THR A 106 -4.16 -3.02 -10.95
CA THR A 106 -4.17 -4.35 -10.33
C THR A 106 -5.58 -4.70 -9.86
N GLU A 107 -6.29 -3.76 -9.25
CA GLU A 107 -7.69 -3.90 -8.86
C GLU A 107 -8.57 -4.24 -10.07
N GLU A 108 -8.37 -3.53 -11.19
CA GLU A 108 -9.13 -3.79 -12.42
C GLU A 108 -8.84 -5.19 -12.99
N GLN A 109 -7.58 -5.63 -12.99
CA GLN A 109 -7.21 -6.99 -13.41
C GLN A 109 -7.88 -8.06 -12.53
N ILE A 110 -7.88 -7.87 -11.20
CA ILE A 110 -8.56 -8.74 -10.25
C ILE A 110 -10.06 -8.81 -10.55
N ARG A 111 -10.69 -7.64 -10.78
CA ARG A 111 -12.12 -7.54 -11.09
C ARG A 111 -12.46 -8.30 -12.38
N GLN A 112 -11.67 -8.12 -13.44
CA GLN A 112 -11.88 -8.82 -14.71
C GLN A 112 -11.66 -10.34 -14.57
N ALA A 113 -10.65 -10.77 -13.81
CA ALA A 113 -10.41 -12.19 -13.54
C ALA A 113 -11.59 -12.85 -12.80
N ILE A 114 -12.17 -12.16 -11.82
CA ILE A 114 -13.38 -12.65 -11.12
C ILE A 114 -14.58 -12.71 -12.09
N LEU A 115 -14.77 -11.68 -12.93
CA LEU A 115 -15.86 -11.67 -13.90
C LEU A 115 -15.76 -12.79 -14.94
N ALA A 116 -14.55 -13.15 -15.35
CA ALA A 116 -14.28 -14.24 -16.29
C ALA A 116 -14.36 -15.64 -15.64
N SER A 117 -14.38 -15.73 -14.31
CA SER A 117 -14.39 -17.02 -13.61
C SER A 117 -15.69 -17.81 -13.83
N VAL A 118 -15.58 -19.13 -13.90
CA VAL A 118 -16.76 -20.01 -14.01
C VAL A 118 -17.63 -19.90 -12.76
N VAL A 119 -16.97 -19.89 -11.59
CA VAL A 119 -17.61 -19.78 -10.27
C VAL A 119 -17.00 -18.62 -9.51
N ALA A 120 -17.86 -17.74 -8.98
CA ALA A 120 -17.50 -16.66 -8.08
C ALA A 120 -18.42 -16.68 -6.85
N HIS A 121 -17.83 -16.46 -5.68
CA HIS A 121 -18.53 -16.34 -4.41
C HIS A 121 -18.76 -14.87 -4.10
N PHE A 122 -19.91 -14.56 -3.51
CA PHE A 122 -20.28 -13.20 -3.14
C PHE A 122 -20.73 -13.17 -1.68
N ASP A 123 -20.26 -12.18 -0.94
CA ASP A 123 -20.64 -11.93 0.45
C ASP A 123 -20.91 -10.44 0.67
N GLU A 124 -21.74 -10.11 1.66
CA GLU A 124 -22.12 -8.74 1.99
C GLU A 124 -22.00 -8.52 3.49
N THR A 125 -21.09 -7.63 3.90
CA THR A 125 -20.90 -7.26 5.30
C THR A 125 -21.36 -5.84 5.54
N GLY A 126 -22.24 -5.64 6.52
CA GLY A 126 -22.65 -4.32 6.97
C GLY A 126 -21.57 -3.63 7.80
N LEU A 127 -21.30 -2.36 7.52
CA LEU A 127 -20.35 -1.51 8.25
C LEU A 127 -21.07 -0.25 8.70
N ARG A 128 -20.97 0.11 9.98
CA ARG A 128 -21.52 1.39 10.45
C ARG A 128 -20.42 2.44 10.52
N SER A 129 -20.67 3.59 9.90
CA SER A 129 -19.80 4.76 10.00
C SER A 129 -20.68 5.99 10.18
N GLU A 130 -20.33 6.85 11.14
CA GLU A 130 -21.07 8.10 11.44
C GLU A 130 -22.59 7.88 11.58
N GLY A 131 -22.99 6.78 12.23
CA GLY A 131 -24.40 6.42 12.44
C GLY A 131 -25.11 5.80 11.23
N LYS A 132 -24.53 5.87 10.02
CA LYS A 132 -25.10 5.31 8.79
C LYS A 132 -24.60 3.89 8.54
N LEU A 133 -25.49 3.05 8.00
CA LEU A 133 -25.12 1.70 7.55
C LEU A 133 -24.62 1.77 6.12
N HIS A 134 -23.43 1.23 5.91
CA HIS A 134 -22.81 1.01 4.62
C HIS A 134 -22.60 -0.48 4.39
N TRP A 135 -22.32 -0.84 3.15
CA TRP A 135 -22.16 -2.23 2.74
C TRP A 135 -20.81 -2.44 2.07
N LEU A 136 -20.09 -3.45 2.55
CA LEU A 136 -18.91 -3.99 1.90
C LEU A 136 -19.33 -5.27 1.16
N HIS A 137 -19.27 -5.22 -0.17
CA HIS A 137 -19.51 -6.37 -1.01
C HIS A 137 -18.15 -7.05 -1.27
N ALA A 138 -18.04 -8.33 -0.95
CA ALA A 138 -16.92 -9.16 -1.36
C ALA A 138 -17.31 -10.00 -2.57
N ALA A 139 -16.42 -10.08 -3.55
CA ALA A 139 -16.50 -11.02 -4.65
C ALA A 139 -15.18 -11.80 -4.68
N SER A 140 -15.23 -13.13 -4.69
CA SER A 140 -14.01 -13.94 -4.63
C SER A 140 -14.09 -15.21 -5.45
N THR A 141 -12.89 -15.71 -5.77
CA THR A 141 -12.59 -17.03 -6.34
C THR A 141 -11.50 -17.65 -5.48
N ASP A 142 -11.04 -18.86 -5.81
CA ASP A 142 -9.94 -19.51 -5.10
C ASP A 142 -8.65 -18.66 -5.05
N ARG A 143 -8.44 -17.77 -6.03
CA ARG A 143 -7.20 -17.00 -6.20
C ARG A 143 -7.34 -15.50 -6.00
N PHE A 144 -8.53 -14.94 -6.19
CA PHE A 144 -8.75 -13.50 -6.27
C PHE A 144 -9.89 -13.08 -5.36
N THR A 145 -9.71 -11.96 -4.68
CA THR A 145 -10.73 -11.33 -3.83
C THR A 145 -10.82 -9.86 -4.18
N TYR A 146 -12.04 -9.38 -4.36
CA TYR A 146 -12.38 -7.99 -4.63
C TYR A 146 -13.35 -7.49 -3.56
N TYR A 147 -13.12 -6.28 -3.06
CA TYR A 147 -14.00 -5.62 -2.10
C TYR A 147 -14.55 -4.32 -2.71
N GLY A 148 -15.87 -4.17 -2.71
CA GLY A 148 -16.57 -2.98 -3.18
C GLY A 148 -17.34 -2.32 -2.04
N PHE A 149 -17.06 -1.04 -1.78
CA PHE A 149 -17.79 -0.26 -0.78
C PHE A 149 -19.00 0.46 -1.39
N ARG A 150 -20.15 0.40 -0.70
CA ARG A 150 -21.37 1.10 -1.13
C ARG A 150 -22.07 1.78 0.04
N LYS A 151 -22.53 3.02 -0.20
CA LYS A 151 -23.18 3.84 0.82
C LYS A 151 -24.65 3.51 1.05
N ASP A 152 -25.39 3.01 0.05
CA ASP A 152 -26.84 2.79 0.11
C ASP A 152 -27.30 1.44 -0.50
N LEU A 153 -28.29 0.80 0.13
CA LEU A 153 -28.88 -0.47 -0.29
C LEU A 153 -30.23 -0.23 -1.00
N HIS A 154 -30.22 -0.05 -2.33
CA HIS A 154 -31.49 -0.11 -3.10
C HIS A 154 -31.45 -1.02 -4.33
N LYS A 155 -30.32 -1.66 -4.64
CA LYS A 155 -30.21 -2.71 -5.68
C LYS A 155 -29.13 -3.71 -5.31
N THR A 156 -29.50 -4.97 -5.17
CA THR A 156 -28.59 -6.09 -4.87
C THR A 156 -27.45 -6.13 -5.91
N PHE A 157 -26.20 -6.23 -5.45
CA PHE A 157 -25.00 -6.29 -6.29
C PHE A 157 -25.11 -7.41 -7.36
N ARG A 158 -25.79 -8.50 -6.99
CA ARG A 158 -26.15 -9.64 -7.83
C ARG A 158 -26.91 -9.26 -9.12
N HIS A 159 -27.77 -8.23 -9.09
CA HIS A 159 -28.51 -7.74 -10.26
C HIS A 159 -27.68 -6.84 -11.17
N GLN A 160 -26.73 -6.09 -10.61
CA GLN A 160 -25.87 -5.19 -11.38
C GLN A 160 -24.79 -5.96 -12.14
N GLN A 161 -24.10 -6.90 -11.49
CA GLN A 161 -23.10 -7.73 -12.18
C GLN A 161 -23.71 -8.76 -13.14
N LYS A 162 -24.89 -9.34 -12.85
CA LYS A 162 -25.61 -10.13 -13.88
C LYS A 162 -25.97 -9.28 -15.11
N ARG A 163 -26.26 -7.99 -14.94
CA ARG A 163 -26.47 -7.04 -16.06
C ARG A 163 -25.17 -6.72 -16.79
N GLU A 164 -24.07 -6.54 -16.08
CA GLU A 164 -22.75 -6.24 -16.70
C GLU A 164 -22.17 -7.46 -17.43
N ARG A 165 -22.31 -8.68 -16.88
CA ARG A 165 -22.01 -9.94 -17.59
C ARG A 165 -22.89 -10.15 -18.83
N LYS A 166 -24.16 -9.74 -18.80
CA LYS A 166 -25.08 -9.83 -19.96
C LYS A 166 -24.85 -8.75 -21.01
N ASN A 167 -24.40 -7.56 -20.61
CA ASN A 167 -24.35 -6.38 -21.49
C ASN A 167 -22.94 -6.04 -22.00
N GLY A 168 -21.88 -6.75 -21.60
CA GLY A 168 -20.53 -6.57 -22.15
C GLY A 168 -19.90 -5.19 -21.95
N VAL A 169 -20.51 -4.31 -21.15
CA VAL A 169 -20.09 -2.92 -20.97
C VAL A 169 -19.72 -2.68 -19.52
N ALA A 170 -18.42 -2.57 -19.26
CA ALA A 170 -17.89 -2.06 -18.01
C ALA A 170 -18.12 -0.54 -17.97
N ARG A 171 -19.12 -0.07 -17.21
CA ARG A 171 -19.27 1.36 -16.92
C ARG A 171 -18.24 1.76 -15.86
N ASN A 172 -17.25 2.52 -16.30
CA ASN A 172 -16.23 3.14 -15.46
C ASN A 172 -16.88 4.15 -14.50
N ASN A 173 -17.09 3.78 -13.23
CA ASN A 173 -17.70 4.65 -12.24
C ASN A 173 -16.62 5.33 -11.39
N ARG A 174 -16.10 6.46 -11.92
CA ARG A 174 -15.01 7.29 -11.37
C ARG A 174 -15.34 8.06 -10.07
N ASN A 175 -16.26 7.60 -9.23
CA ASN A 175 -16.69 8.33 -8.03
C ASN A 175 -16.83 7.44 -6.80
N LEU A 176 -15.72 6.91 -6.29
CA LEU A 176 -15.64 6.37 -4.93
C LEU A 176 -14.36 6.89 -4.25
N LYS A 177 -14.44 8.14 -3.77
CA LYS A 177 -13.45 8.70 -2.84
C LYS A 177 -13.61 7.95 -1.51
N THR A 178 -12.47 7.43 -1.04
CA THR A 178 -12.23 6.64 0.19
C THR A 178 -12.80 5.22 0.18
N CYS A 179 -12.06 4.30 -0.47
CA CYS A 179 -12.17 2.86 -0.27
C CYS A 179 -10.95 2.40 0.56
N TRP A 180 -11.19 1.80 1.72
CA TRP A 180 -10.17 1.08 2.47
C TRP A 180 -9.98 -0.27 1.78
N ILE A 181 -8.92 -0.39 0.98
CA ILE A 181 -8.59 -1.64 0.30
C ILE A 181 -7.63 -2.42 1.18
N VAL A 182 -8.18 -3.40 1.91
CA VAL A 182 -7.41 -4.60 2.23
C VAL A 182 -7.49 -5.50 1.01
N CYS A 183 -6.54 -5.38 0.09
CA CYS A 183 -6.37 -6.38 -0.96
C CYS A 183 -5.72 -7.60 -0.31
N VAL A 184 -6.53 -8.48 0.29
CA VAL A 184 -6.03 -9.77 0.78
C VAL A 184 -5.79 -10.66 -0.44
N ILE A 185 -4.57 -10.62 -0.97
CA ILE A 185 -4.08 -11.66 -1.87
C ILE A 185 -4.11 -12.97 -1.08
N SER A 186 -5.03 -13.86 -1.45
CA SER A 186 -5.30 -15.13 -0.77
C SER A 186 -4.02 -15.95 -0.53
N ARG A 187 -3.87 -16.41 0.70
CA ARG A 187 -2.82 -17.31 1.21
C ARG A 187 -2.69 -18.54 0.31
N ARG A 188 -1.56 -18.70 -0.41
CA ARG A 188 -0.84 -20.00 -0.45
C ARG A 188 0.53 -20.06 -1.15
N ARG A 189 1.02 -19.04 -1.88
CA ARG A 189 2.28 -19.23 -2.64
C ARG A 189 3.06 -17.96 -3.03
N TYR A 190 3.43 -17.09 -2.08
CA TYR A 190 4.26 -15.90 -2.41
C TYR A 190 5.46 -15.66 -1.48
N LEU A 191 5.95 -16.69 -0.79
CA LEU A 191 7.25 -16.63 -0.09
C LEU A 191 8.48 -16.75 -1.03
N ARG A 192 8.29 -16.76 -2.36
CA ARG A 192 9.40 -16.92 -3.34
C ARG A 192 9.67 -15.73 -4.26
N LEU A 193 8.89 -14.65 -4.21
CA LEU A 193 9.01 -13.55 -5.18
C LEU A 193 9.44 -12.19 -4.59
N TRP A 194 9.76 -12.13 -3.29
CA TRP A 194 10.32 -10.92 -2.66
C TRP A 194 11.86 -10.88 -2.63
N ARG A 195 12.52 -11.73 -3.41
CA ARG A 195 13.97 -11.62 -3.65
C ARG A 195 14.17 -10.97 -5.03
N ILE A 196 14.15 -9.65 -5.06
CA ILE A 196 14.65 -8.87 -6.19
C ILE A 196 15.78 -7.99 -5.65
N ARG A 197 16.88 -8.06 -6.41
CA ARG A 197 18.18 -7.40 -6.26
C ARG A 197 18.11 -5.94 -5.85
#